data_AF-A0A6G0M4G5-F1
#
_entry.id   AF-A0A6G0M4G5-F1
#
_cell.length_a   1.000
_cell.length_b   1.000
_cell.length_c   1.000
_cell.angle_alpha   90.00
_cell.angle_beta   90.00
_cell.angle_gamma   90.00
#
_symmetry.space_group_name_H-M   'P 1'
#
loop_
_entity.id
_entity.type
_entity.pdbx_description
1 polymer ?
#
loop_
_entity_poly.entity_id
_entity_poly.type
_entity_poly.pdbx_seq_one_letter_code
_entity_poly.pdbx_strand_id
1 'polypeptide(L)' 'MAAVMPILSLVMENARGKQHFGLFDFLKGFWQLPLAELCQEWMSYMTDEKIFTPRRVPQGCSDAAIHFQKTM' A
#
# COMPACT_ATOMS: atom_id res chain seq x y z
N MET A 1 -13.02 7.22 -3.79
CA MET A 1 -12.08 8.10 -4.54
C MET A 1 -10.69 7.51 -4.48
N ALA A 2 -10.13 7.17 -5.66
CA ALA A 2 -8.73 6.74 -5.81
C ALA A 2 -7.80 7.90 -5.44
N ALA A 3 -6.65 7.60 -4.83
CA ALA A 3 -5.63 8.62 -4.59
C ALA A 3 -4.96 9.03 -5.91
N VAL A 4 -4.56 10.29 -5.98
CA VAL A 4 -3.77 10.84 -7.08
C VAL A 4 -2.32 10.86 -6.63
N MET A 5 -1.43 10.27 -7.43
CA MET A 5 0.01 10.35 -7.16
C MET A 5 0.48 11.79 -7.41
N PRO A 6 1.11 12.46 -6.42
CA PRO A 6 1.58 13.83 -6.59
C PRO A 6 2.76 13.87 -7.57
N ILE A 7 2.96 15.03 -8.20
CA ILE A 7 4.15 15.27 -9.04
C ILE A 7 5.37 15.32 -8.13
N LEU A 8 6.33 14.42 -8.36
CA LEU A 8 7.51 14.26 -7.50
C LEU A 8 8.29 15.58 -7.30
N SER A 9 8.50 16.36 -8.37
CA SER A 9 9.22 17.64 -8.27
C SER A 9 8.56 18.62 -7.30
N LEU A 10 7.22 18.66 -7.25
CA LEU A 10 6.48 19.51 -6.33
C LEU A 10 6.64 19.05 -4.87
N VAL A 11 6.63 17.74 -4.63
CA VAL A 11 6.81 17.17 -3.29
C VAL A 11 8.22 17.44 -2.76
N MET A 12 9.23 17.36 -3.64
CA MET A 12 10.63 17.59 -3.30
C MET A 12 10.91 19.04 -2.86
N GLU A 13 10.10 20.01 -3.27
CA GLU A 13 10.24 21.39 -2.79
C GLU A 13 10.08 21.50 -1.26
N ASN A 14 9.27 20.63 -0.64
CA ASN A 14 9.11 20.61 0.82
C ASN A 14 10.40 20.22 1.56
N ALA A 15 11.31 19.53 0.87
CA ALA A 15 12.61 19.11 1.39
C ALA A 15 13.72 20.14 1.15
N ARG A 16 13.46 21.22 0.40
CA ARG A 16 14.47 22.24 0.06
C ARG A 16 15.02 22.90 1.32
N GLY A 17 16.35 22.96 1.44
CA GLY A 17 17.06 23.60 2.55
C GLY A 17 17.07 22.81 3.87
N LYS A 18 16.48 21.60 3.91
CA LYS A 18 16.63 20.70 5.06
C LYS A 18 18.06 20.16 5.12
N GLN A 19 18.66 20.14 6.31
CA GLN A 19 20.06 19.75 6.50
C GLN A 19 20.23 18.26 6.89
N HIS A 20 19.17 17.63 7.38
CA HIS A 20 19.18 16.24 7.85
C HIS A 20 17.94 15.50 7.34
N PHE A 21 18.12 14.23 6.98
CA PHE A 21 17.07 13.37 6.42
C PHE A 21 17.06 12.03 7.15
N GLY A 22 15.86 11.51 7.42
CA GLY A 22 15.65 10.15 7.89
C GLY A 22 14.92 9.35 6.82
N LEU A 23 15.46 8.17 6.49
CA LEU A 23 14.83 7.24 5.55
C LEU A 23 14.22 6.09 6.36
N PHE A 24 12.93 5.85 6.17
CA PHE A 24 12.21 4.76 6.80
C PHE A 24 11.59 3.88 5.73
N ASP A 25 11.79 2.57 5.84
CA ASP A 25 11.13 1.58 4.99
C ASP A 25 10.07 0.83 5.81
N PHE A 26 8.83 0.85 5.32
CA PHE A 26 7.73 0.10 5.90
C PHE A 26 7.74 -1.29 5.28
N LEU A 27 8.60 -2.16 5.82
CA LEU A 27 8.75 -3.54 5.36
C LEU A 27 7.38 -4.25 5.32
N LYS A 28 7.06 -4.82 4.17
CA LYS A 28 5.76 -5.47 3.91
C LYS A 28 4.58 -4.53 4.19
N GLY A 29 4.72 -3.23 3.89
CA GLY A 29 3.76 -2.18 4.24
C GLY A 29 2.31 -2.46 3.83
N PHE A 30 2.08 -3.10 2.67
CA PHE A 30 0.74 -3.50 2.26
C PHE A 30 0.09 -4.48 3.25
N TRP A 31 0.85 -5.44 3.78
CA TRP A 31 0.35 -6.44 4.71
C TRP A 31 0.05 -5.85 6.09
N GLN A 32 0.49 -4.62 6.36
CA GLN A 32 0.15 -3.90 7.58
C GLN A 32 -1.25 -3.26 7.50
N LEU A 33 -1.75 -3.01 6.28
CA LEU A 33 -3.05 -2.38 6.05
C LEU A 33 -4.20 -3.41 6.01
N PRO A 34 -5.37 -3.11 6.62
CA PRO A 34 -6.53 -3.98 6.55
C PRO A 34 -7.12 -4.01 5.13
N LEU A 35 -7.52 -5.20 4.68
CA LEU A 35 -8.32 -5.33 3.46
C LEU A 35 -9.81 -5.20 3.81
N ALA A 36 -10.53 -4.37 3.07
CA ALA A 36 -11.98 -4.20 3.24
C ALA A 36 -12.68 -5.57 3.16
N GLU A 37 -13.60 -5.84 4.10
CA GLU A 37 -14.26 -7.16 4.24
C GLU A 37 -14.92 -7.62 2.93
N LEU A 38 -15.57 -6.69 2.23
CA LEU A 38 -16.18 -6.95 0.91
C LEU A 38 -15.19 -7.45 -0.14
N CYS A 39 -13.92 -7.04 -0.07
CA CYS A 39 -12.88 -7.42 -1.03
C CYS A 39 -12.13 -8.70 -0.64
N GLN A 40 -12.30 -9.20 0.60
CA GLN A 40 -11.51 -10.33 1.09
C GLN A 40 -11.78 -11.60 0.28
N GLU A 41 -13.06 -11.90 0.03
CA GLU A 41 -13.45 -13.08 -0.75
C GLU A 41 -12.87 -13.02 -2.17
N TRP A 42 -12.94 -11.86 -2.83
CA TRP A 42 -12.41 -11.64 -4.19
C TRP A 42 -10.89 -11.82 -4.29
N MET A 43 -10.18 -11.66 -3.18
CA MET A 43 -8.73 -11.83 -3.12
C MET A 43 -8.30 -13.20 -2.56
N SER A 44 -9.24 -14.14 -2.46
CA SER A 44 -8.92 -15.50 -2.06
C SER A 44 -8.10 -16.22 -3.13
N TYR A 45 -7.15 -17.04 -2.71
CA TYR A 45 -6.35 -17.87 -3.61
C TYR A 45 -6.39 -19.33 -3.15
N MET A 46 -6.31 -20.24 -4.13
CA MET A 46 -6.32 -21.67 -3.91
C MET A 46 -4.89 -22.22 -3.93
N THR A 47 -4.60 -23.10 -2.97
CA THR A 47 -3.41 -23.97 -2.95
C THR A 47 -3.86 -25.42 -3.10
N ASP A 48 -2.92 -26.35 -3.16
CA ASP A 48 -3.18 -27.79 -3.12
C ASP A 48 -3.82 -28.25 -1.79
N GLU A 49 -3.60 -27.52 -0.69
CA GLU A 49 -4.18 -27.83 0.62
C GLU A 49 -5.59 -27.25 0.79
N LYS A 50 -5.75 -25.95 0.56
CA LYS A 50 -7.01 -25.22 0.80
C LYS A 50 -7.04 -23.84 0.13
N ILE A 51 -8.19 -23.19 0.28
CA ILE A 51 -8.39 -21.79 -0.07
C ILE A 51 -7.99 -20.91 1.11
N PHE A 52 -7.23 -19.85 0.82
CA PHE A 52 -6.84 -18.83 1.79
C PHE A 52 -7.45 -17.49 1.41
N THR A 53 -8.11 -16.87 2.39
CA THR A 53 -8.77 -15.56 2.24
C THR A 53 -7.99 -14.51 3.06
N PRO A 54 -7.34 -13.53 2.41
CA PRO A 54 -6.50 -12.56 3.10
C PRO A 54 -7.32 -11.53 3.88
N ARG A 55 -6.84 -11.11 5.06
CA ARG A 55 -7.41 -10.02 5.89
C ARG A 55 -6.59 -8.73 5.82
N ARG A 56 -5.54 -8.73 5.02
CA ARG A 56 -4.58 -7.63 4.82
C ARG A 56 -4.36 -7.46 3.33
N VAL A 57 -3.98 -6.27 2.88
CA VAL A 57 -3.83 -5.97 1.45
C VAL A 57 -2.75 -6.88 0.86
N PRO A 58 -3.06 -7.75 -0.11
CA PRO A 58 -2.09 -8.64 -0.72
C PRO A 58 -1.06 -7.86 -1.53
N GLN A 59 0.15 -8.42 -1.64
CA GLN A 59 1.12 -7.90 -2.58
C GLN A 59 0.74 -8.33 -4.01
N GLY A 60 0.82 -7.41 -4.96
CA GLY A 60 0.48 -7.66 -6.36
C GLY A 60 -0.92 -7.20 -6.78
N CYS A 61 -1.74 -6.65 -5.86
CA CYS A 61 -3.00 -6.01 -6.25
C CYS A 61 -2.75 -4.70 -7.01
N SER A 62 -3.51 -4.46 -8.07
CA SER A 62 -3.34 -3.32 -8.98
C SER A 62 -3.41 -1.96 -8.28
N ASP A 63 -4.18 -1.85 -7.20
CA ASP A 63 -4.42 -0.63 -6.44
C ASP A 63 -3.73 -0.60 -5.07
N ALA A 64 -2.95 -1.62 -4.70
CA ALA A 64 -2.29 -1.70 -3.39
C ALA A 64 -1.41 -0.49 -3.10
N ALA A 65 -0.61 -0.06 -4.08
CA ALA A 65 0.27 1.10 -3.94
C ALA A 65 -0.51 2.41 -3.76
N ILE A 66 -1.59 2.60 -4.54
CA ILE A 66 -2.45 3.80 -4.45
C ILE A 66 -3.19 3.82 -3.12
N HIS A 67 -3.69 2.67 -2.66
CA HIS A 67 -4.34 2.53 -1.36
C HIS A 67 -3.37 2.83 -0.22
N PHE A 68 -2.14 2.33 -0.29
CA PHE A 68 -1.09 2.61 0.69
C PHE A 68 -0.73 4.10 0.73
N GLN A 69 -0.52 4.73 -0.43
CA GLN A 69 -0.22 6.16 -0.54
C GLN A 69 -1.36 7.04 0.00
N LYS A 70 -2.61 6.59 -0.06
CA LYS A 70 -3.75 7.33 0.49
C LYS A 70 -3.83 7.25 2.02
N THR A 71 -3.36 6.15 2.59
CA THR A 71 -3.51 5.83 4.00
C THR A 71 -2.37 6.42 4.84
N MET A 72 -1.21 6.61 4.22
CA MET A 72 -0.04 7.29 4.78
C MET A 72 -0.09 8.79 4.50
#